data_AF-A0A5E4K018-F1
#
_entry.id   AF-A0A5E4K018-F1
#
_cell.length_a   1.000
_cell.length_b   1.000
_cell.length_c   1.000
_cell.angle_alpha   90.00
_cell.angle_beta   90.00
_cell.angle_gamma   90.00
#
_symmetry.space_group_name_H-M   'P 1'
#
loop_
_entity.id
_entity.type
_entity.pdbx_description
1 polymer ?
#
loop_
_entity_poly.entity_id
_entity_poly.type
_entity_poly.pdbx_seq_one_letter_code
_entity_poly.pdbx_strand_id
1 'polypeptide(L)' 'MEPIRYFDSIDMIEPKCTGCKSIIHYERDTVFDKKKNILTCVFCGHSV' A
#
# COMPACT_ATOMS: atom_id res chain seq x y z
N MET A 1 -4.18 -16.94 -34.71
CA MET A 1 -3.55 -15.71 -34.18
C MET A 1 -4.24 -15.44 -32.86
N GLU A 2 -3.68 -16.00 -31.78
CA GLU A 2 -4.28 -15.93 -30.45
C GLU A 2 -3.93 -14.60 -29.78
N PRO A 3 -4.85 -13.95 -29.05
CA PRO A 3 -4.53 -12.72 -28.33
C PRO A 3 -3.58 -13.04 -27.18
N ILE A 4 -2.39 -12.45 -27.22
CA ILE A 4 -1.41 -12.50 -26.15
C ILE A 4 -2.04 -11.81 -24.94
N ARG A 5 -2.44 -12.59 -23.92
CA ARG A 5 -2.88 -12.06 -22.62
C ARG A 5 -1.66 -11.49 -21.91
N TYR A 6 -1.45 -10.20 -22.07
CA TYR A 6 -0.42 -9.46 -21.35
C TYR A 6 -0.87 -9.24 -19.89
N PHE A 7 -0.04 -9.72 -18.96
CA PHE A 7 -0.02 -9.44 -17.51
C PHE A 7 -1.17 -9.98 -16.65
N ASP A 8 -1.15 -11.29 -16.34
CA ASP A 8 -2.05 -11.88 -15.33
C ASP A 8 -1.41 -12.09 -13.94
N SER A 9 -0.22 -11.53 -13.69
CA SER A 9 0.43 -11.67 -12.38
C SER A 9 1.44 -10.54 -12.14
N ILE A 10 0.95 -9.30 -12.03
CA ILE A 10 1.64 -8.40 -11.11
C ILE A 10 1.37 -9.03 -9.75
N ASP A 11 2.35 -9.76 -9.21
CA ASP A 11 2.43 -10.05 -7.78
C ASP A 11 2.24 -8.69 -7.11
N MET A 12 1.00 -8.40 -6.71
CA MET A 12 0.67 -7.22 -5.94
C MET A 12 1.34 -7.50 -4.60
N ILE A 13 2.62 -7.12 -4.48
CA ILE A 13 3.31 -7.09 -3.21
C ILE A 13 2.42 -6.26 -2.32
N GLU A 14 1.69 -6.94 -1.44
CA GLU A 14 0.78 -6.28 -0.54
C GLU A 14 1.63 -5.31 0.27
N PRO A 15 1.36 -4.01 0.19
CA PRO A 15 2.21 -3.04 0.84
C PRO A 15 2.21 -3.34 2.34
N LYS A 16 3.39 -3.38 2.96
CA LYS A 16 3.51 -3.59 4.40
C LYS A 16 3.96 -2.31 5.06
N CYS A 17 3.32 -1.95 6.17
CA CYS A 17 3.81 -0.85 6.98
C CYS A 17 5.18 -1.20 7.56
N THR A 18 6.18 -0.33 7.37
CA THR A 18 7.54 -0.54 7.88
C THR A 18 7.61 -0.51 9.41
N GLY A 19 6.68 0.19 10.07
CA GLY A 19 6.58 0.29 11.53
C GLY A 19 6.00 -0.97 12.17
N CYS A 20 4.76 -1.33 11.85
CA CYS A 20 4.06 -2.46 12.47
C CYS A 20 4.15 -3.78 11.69
N LYS A 21 4.72 -3.76 10.47
CA LYS A 21 4.83 -4.92 9.55
C LYS A 21 3.49 -5.52 9.13
N SER A 22 2.37 -4.90 9.51
CA SER A 22 1.05 -5.25 9.03
C SER A 22 0.98 -5.02 7.53
N ILE A 23 0.30 -5.95 6.84
CA ILE A 23 -0.16 -5.73 5.48
C ILE A 23 -1.17 -4.59 5.52
N ILE A 24 -1.02 -3.63 4.62
CA ILE A 24 -1.84 -2.43 4.51
C ILE A 24 -2.31 -2.24 3.08
N HIS A 25 -3.55 -1.78 2.91
CA HIS A 25 -4.05 -1.25 1.66
C HIS A 25 -3.96 0.28 1.72
N TYR A 26 -3.17 0.91 0.85
CA TYR A 26 -2.95 2.37 0.88
C TYR A 26 -4.27 3.16 0.95
N GLU A 27 -5.31 2.76 0.22
CA GLU A 27 -6.58 3.47 0.19
C GLU A 27 -7.42 3.38 1.48
N ARG A 28 -7.21 2.35 2.31
CA ARG A 28 -8.04 2.05 3.50
C ARG A 28 -7.28 2.15 4.81
N ASP A 29 -6.03 1.74 4.81
CA ASP A 29 -5.20 1.55 6.00
C ASP A 29 -4.14 2.67 6.16
N THR A 30 -4.26 3.75 5.37
CA THR A 30 -3.41 4.92 5.52
C THR A 30 -4.20 6.22 5.62
N VAL A 31 -3.65 7.17 6.37
CA VAL A 31 -4.21 8.50 6.58
C VAL A 31 -3.18 9.54 6.16
N PHE A 32 -3.61 10.48 5.34
CA PHE A 32 -2.77 11.60 4.92
C PHE A 32 -2.73 12.70 5.98
N ASP A 33 -1.56 12.90 6.60
CA ASP A 33 -1.30 14.01 7.50
C ASP A 33 -0.96 15.26 6.68
N LYS A 34 -1.92 16.19 6.60
CA LYS A 34 -1.78 17.44 5.85
C LYS A 34 -0.73 18.40 6.43
N LYS A 35 -0.44 18.32 7.73
CA LYS A 35 0.53 19.23 8.38
C LYS A 35 1.96 18.83 8.04
N LYS A 36 2.20 17.53 7.93
CA LYS A 36 3.51 16.95 7.63
C LYS A 36 3.68 16.56 6.16
N ASN A 37 2.58 16.55 5.40
CA ASN A 37 2.55 16.10 4.00
C ASN A 37 3.05 14.65 3.84
N ILE A 38 2.61 13.75 4.75
CA ILE A 38 3.01 12.34 4.76
C ILE A 38 1.78 11.42 4.86
N LEU A 39 1.90 10.21 4.33
CA LEU A 39 0.96 9.12 4.59
C LEU A 39 1.39 8.37 5.86
N THR A 40 0.41 8.04 6.70
CA THR A 40 0.64 7.33 7.97
C THR A 40 -0.26 6.11 8.06
N CYS A 41 0.24 5.02 8.63
CA CYS A 41 -0.49 3.79 8.82
C CYS A 41 -1.55 3.96 9.92
N VAL A 42 -2.79 3.55 9.67
CA VAL A 42 -3.90 3.63 10.65
C VAL A 42 -3.61 2.80 11.91
N PHE A 43 -2.90 1.68 11.77
CA PHE A 43 -2.67 0.74 12.87
C PHE A 43 -1.64 1.22 13.90
N CYS A 44 -0.64 2.00 13.48
CA CYS A 44 0.48 2.39 14.35
C CYS A 44 0.91 3.86 14.23
N GLY A 45 0.32 4.62 13.31
CA GLY A 45 0.69 6.02 13.04
C GLY A 45 2.06 6.20 12.40
N HIS A 46 2.76 5.12 12.04
CA HIS A 46 4.07 5.20 11.40
C HIS A 46 3.91 5.68 9.96
N SER A 47 4.88 6.47 9.47
CA SER A 47 4.90 6.86 8.07
C SER A 47 5.06 5.64 7.17
N VAL A 48 4.30 5.62 6.07
CA VAL A 48 4.29 4.56 5.06
C VAL A 48 4.76 5.06 3.73
#